data_AF-A0A430BG74-F1
#
_entry.id   AF-A0A430BG74-F1
#
_cell.length_a   1.000
_cell.length_b   1.000
_cell.length_c   1.000
_cell.angle_alpha   90.00
_cell.angle_beta   90.00
_cell.angle_gamma   90.00
#
_symmetry.space_group_name_H-M   'P 1'
#
loop_
_entity.id
_entity.type
_entity.pdbx_description
1 polymer ?
#
loop_
_entity_poly.entity_id
_entity_poly.type
_entity_poly.pdbx_seq_one_letter_code
_entity_poly.pdbx_strand_id
1 'polypeptide(L)'
;MGGYALDERVFATIENVRDHGGDAWWLYLSRCRVCGQDWMIAQEERIFDEHFLRRLDADEATRILTENEWPSEFLTYEQVLETGHALGVRPCVFLDQTDGSLVWTVEDLKKTRPDISAQRIAQLLGVPVGQAERILAKT
;
A
#
# COMPACT_ATOMS: atom_id res chain seq x y z
N MET A 1 15.98 6.36 19.76
CA MET A 1 16.16 7.73 19.22
C MET A 1 15.25 7.82 18.01
N GLY A 2 14.02 8.33 18.10
CA GLY A 2 13.69 9.76 18.15
C GLY A 2 13.10 10.18 16.80
N GLY A 3 11.94 9.61 16.43
CA GLY A 3 11.30 9.79 15.12
C GLY A 3 9.77 9.62 15.15
N TYR A 4 9.27 8.74 16.02
CA TYR A 4 7.84 8.41 16.21
C TYR A 4 6.91 9.55 16.68
N ALA A 5 7.35 10.81 16.74
CA ALA A 5 6.52 11.87 17.31
C ALA A 5 5.90 12.81 16.26
N LEU A 6 6.32 12.75 15.00
CA LEU A 6 5.86 13.70 13.96
C LEU A 6 4.83 13.06 13.03
N ASP A 7 5.10 11.83 12.61
CA ASP A 7 4.14 10.89 12.03
C ASP A 7 2.89 10.74 12.92
N GLU A 8 3.06 10.44 14.21
CA GLU A 8 1.96 10.32 15.16
C GLU A 8 1.13 11.62 15.24
N ARG A 9 1.78 12.78 15.16
CA ARG A 9 1.08 14.08 15.18
C ARG A 9 0.29 14.33 13.90
N VAL A 10 0.83 13.95 12.75
CA VAL A 10 0.12 14.06 11.47
C VAL A 10 -1.10 13.15 11.49
N PHE A 11 -0.91 11.86 11.81
CA PHE A 11 -2.01 10.91 11.87
C PHE A 11 -3.03 11.22 12.96
N ALA A 12 -2.64 11.84 14.08
CA ALA A 12 -3.60 12.33 15.08
C ALA A 12 -4.55 13.41 14.54
N THR A 13 -4.16 14.12 13.48
CA THR A 13 -5.01 15.12 12.82
C THR A 13 -5.83 14.56 11.66
N ILE A 14 -5.46 13.39 11.15
CA ILE A 14 -6.09 12.76 9.98
C ILE A 14 -7.20 11.82 10.48
N GLU A 15 -8.41 12.00 9.95
CA GLU A 15 -9.52 11.10 10.19
C GLU A 15 -9.85 10.30 8.95
N ASN A 16 -10.07 8.99 9.12
CA ASN A 16 -10.59 8.16 8.05
C ASN A 16 -12.06 8.56 7.77
N VAL A 17 -12.32 8.95 6.52
CA VAL A 17 -13.64 9.37 6.04
C VAL A 17 -14.36 8.20 5.37
N ARG A 18 -13.62 7.40 4.59
CA ARG A 18 -14.16 6.28 3.82
C ARG A 18 -13.06 5.30 3.45
N ASP A 19 -13.25 4.04 3.81
CA ASP A 19 -12.46 2.94 3.25
C ASP A 19 -12.88 2.66 1.80
N HIS A 20 -11.93 2.28 0.94
CA HIS A 20 -12.26 1.74 -0.37
C HIS A 20 -13.08 0.44 -0.22
N GLY A 21 -12.69 -0.39 0.76
CA GLY A 21 -13.32 -1.67 1.04
C GLY A 21 -13.04 -2.73 -0.03
N GLY A 22 -13.61 -3.93 0.18
CA GLY A 22 -13.41 -5.08 -0.69
C GLY A 22 -11.98 -5.63 -0.59
N ASP A 23 -11.39 -5.96 -1.74
CA ASP A 23 -10.04 -6.53 -1.82
C ASP A 23 -8.92 -5.48 -1.63
N ALA A 24 -9.23 -4.18 -1.73
CA ALA A 24 -8.27 -3.08 -1.54
C ALA A 24 -8.22 -2.61 -0.08
N TRP A 25 -7.88 -3.53 0.82
CA TRP A 25 -7.83 -3.30 2.27
C TRP A 25 -6.85 -2.18 2.69
N TRP A 26 -5.87 -1.87 1.84
CA TRP A 26 -4.85 -0.86 2.07
C TRP A 26 -5.32 0.58 1.77
N LEU A 27 -6.41 0.77 1.04
CA LEU A 27 -6.78 2.06 0.45
C LEU A 27 -7.95 2.72 1.17
N TYR A 28 -7.77 3.98 1.56
CA TYR A 28 -8.83 4.77 2.19
C TYR A 28 -8.67 6.28 1.93
N LEU A 29 -9.80 6.97 2.02
CA LEU A 29 -9.92 8.42 1.98
C LEU A 29 -9.89 8.95 3.41
N SER A 30 -9.07 9.96 3.64
CA SER A 30 -8.99 10.64 4.92
C SER A 30 -9.04 12.15 4.78
N ARG A 31 -9.38 12.84 5.87
CA ARG A 31 -9.42 14.30 5.95
C ARG A 31 -8.63 14.79 7.16
N CYS A 32 -7.86 15.85 6.98
CA CYS A 32 -7.24 16.53 8.11
C CYS A 32 -8.27 17.40 8.85
N ARG A 33 -8.47 17.16 10.14
CA ARG A 33 -9.39 17.93 11.00
C ARG A 33 -8.99 19.39 11.21
N VAL A 34 -7.71 19.71 11.03
CA VAL A 34 -7.17 21.06 11.29
C VAL A 34 -7.31 21.96 10.07
N CYS A 35 -6.98 21.47 8.88
CA CYS A 35 -6.99 22.28 7.65
C CYS A 35 -8.04 21.86 6.62
N GLY A 36 -8.78 20.78 6.85
CA GLY A 36 -9.81 20.26 5.94
C GLY A 36 -9.26 19.57 4.68
N GLN A 37 -7.93 19.40 4.57
CA GLN A 37 -7.31 18.78 3.40
C GLN A 37 -7.68 17.29 3.30
N ASP A 38 -8.17 16.87 2.13
CA ASP A 38 -8.45 15.48 1.79
C ASP A 38 -7.20 14.76 1.26
N TRP A 39 -7.06 13.49 1.64
CA TRP A 39 -5.94 12.63 1.31
C TRP A 39 -6.43 11.24 0.91
N MET A 40 -5.88 10.72 -0.20
CA MET A 40 -5.93 9.30 -0.51
C MET A 40 -4.71 8.64 0.12
N ILE A 41 -4.94 7.67 0.99
CA ILE A 41 -3.87 7.01 1.75
C ILE A 41 -3.84 5.53 1.38
N ALA A 42 -2.65 5.05 1.03
CA ALA A 42 -2.35 3.62 0.96
C ALA A 42 -1.51 3.22 2.17
N GLN A 43 -2.06 2.37 3.02
CA GLN A 43 -1.35 1.74 4.13
C GLN A 43 -0.62 0.49 3.61
N GLU A 44 0.71 0.57 3.55
CA GLU A 44 1.56 -0.54 3.16
C GLU A 44 2.31 -1.06 4.37
N GLU A 45 1.63 -1.89 5.17
CA GLU A 45 2.16 -2.41 6.44
C GLU A 45 2.95 -3.72 6.30
N ARG A 46 2.92 -4.36 5.11
CA ARG A 46 3.51 -5.69 4.97
C ARG A 46 4.94 -5.63 4.52
N ILE A 47 5.27 -4.88 3.47
CA ILE A 47 6.56 -4.95 2.78
C ILE A 47 7.47 -3.78 3.15
N PHE A 48 6.96 -2.58 3.26
CA PHE A 48 7.65 -1.34 3.52
C PHE A 48 7.39 -0.81 4.93
N ASP A 49 6.24 -1.15 5.53
CA ASP A 49 5.80 -0.61 6.82
C ASP A 49 5.64 0.92 6.78
N GLU A 50 4.97 1.41 5.73
CA GLU A 50 4.85 2.83 5.41
C GLU A 50 3.42 3.22 5.02
N HIS A 51 3.11 4.51 5.13
CA HIS A 51 1.88 5.08 4.59
C HIS A 51 2.21 6.01 3.43
N PHE A 52 1.64 5.74 2.26
CA PHE A 52 1.76 6.62 1.10
C PHE A 52 0.56 7.55 1.02
N LEU A 53 0.81 8.86 1.11
CA LEU A 53 -0.22 9.89 1.11
C LEU A 53 -0.21 10.64 -0.21
N ARG A 54 -1.35 10.66 -0.90
CA ARG A 54 -1.62 11.56 -2.01
C ARG A 54 -2.60 12.63 -1.58
N ARG A 55 -2.22 13.89 -1.79
CA ARG A 55 -3.11 15.03 -1.60
C ARG A 55 -4.20 15.02 -2.68
N LEU A 56 -5.46 15.18 -2.28
CA LEU A 56 -6.59 15.29 -3.20
C LEU A 56 -7.06 16.73 -3.32
N ASP A 57 -7.51 17.13 -4.50
CA ASP A 57 -8.34 18.32 -4.61
C ASP A 57 -9.81 18.03 -4.22
N ALA A 58 -10.62 19.09 -4.16
CA ALA A 58 -12.02 18.98 -3.76
C ALA A 58 -12.87 18.17 -4.76
N ASP A 59 -12.53 18.20 -6.05
CA ASP A 59 -13.27 17.51 -7.10
C ASP A 59 -12.94 16.01 -7.09
N GLU A 60 -11.67 15.65 -6.87
CA GLU A 60 -11.23 14.27 -6.65
C GLU A 60 -11.88 13.66 -5.40
N ALA A 61 -11.84 14.38 -4.27
CA ALA A 61 -12.45 13.90 -3.03
C ALA A 61 -13.98 13.72 -3.17
N THR A 62 -14.64 14.64 -3.88
CA THR A 62 -16.08 14.56 -4.15
C THR A 62 -16.38 13.31 -4.98
N ARG A 63 -15.66 13.07 -6.07
CA ARG A 63 -15.86 11.90 -6.94
C ARG A 63 -15.69 10.57 -6.20
N ILE A 64 -14.71 10.47 -5.29
CA ILE A 64 -14.57 9.29 -4.43
C ILE A 64 -15.85 9.09 -3.58
N LEU A 65 -16.34 10.16 -2.97
CA LEU A 65 -17.48 10.11 -2.05
C LEU A 65 -18.81 9.83 -2.76
N THR A 66 -19.04 10.44 -3.93
CA THR A 66 -20.34 10.38 -4.63
C THR A 66 -20.40 9.27 -5.66
N GLU A 67 -19.30 8.99 -6.35
CA GLU A 67 -19.25 8.14 -7.54
C GLU A 67 -18.41 6.88 -7.33
N ASN A 68 -17.70 6.78 -6.20
CA ASN A 68 -16.71 5.72 -5.94
C ASN A 68 -15.60 5.68 -7.00
N GLU A 69 -15.28 6.82 -7.59
CA GLU A 69 -14.19 6.97 -8.56
C GLU A 69 -12.91 7.34 -7.82
N TRP A 70 -12.00 6.37 -7.69
CA TRP A 70 -10.71 6.57 -7.04
C TRP A 70 -9.63 6.87 -8.08
N PRO A 71 -8.70 7.79 -7.78
CA PRO A 71 -7.50 7.95 -8.59
C PRO A 71 -6.68 6.66 -8.68
N SER A 72 -5.97 6.46 -9.79
CA SER A 72 -5.44 5.15 -10.17
C SER A 72 -4.20 4.70 -9.40
N GLU A 73 -3.47 5.60 -8.76
CA GLU A 73 -2.13 5.36 -8.21
C GLU A 73 -2.08 4.26 -7.13
N PHE A 74 -3.16 4.06 -6.37
CA PHE A 74 -3.20 3.06 -5.28
C PHE A 74 -4.29 2.00 -5.47
N LEU A 75 -4.87 1.90 -6.68
CA LEU A 75 -5.98 0.99 -6.94
C LEU A 75 -5.61 -0.49 -6.84
N THR A 76 -4.36 -0.83 -7.16
CA THR A 76 -3.85 -2.20 -7.07
C THR A 76 -2.68 -2.26 -6.11
N TYR A 77 -2.52 -3.40 -5.45
CA TYR A 77 -1.42 -3.57 -4.51
C TYR A 77 -0.05 -3.53 -5.22
N GLU A 78 0.02 -3.96 -6.48
CA GLU A 78 1.23 -3.82 -7.31
C GLU A 78 1.64 -2.34 -7.43
N GLN A 79 0.71 -1.42 -7.70
CA GLN A 79 1.00 0.01 -7.83
C GLN A 79 1.42 0.66 -6.50
N VAL A 80 0.85 0.20 -5.38
CA VAL A 80 1.29 0.61 -4.04
C VAL A 80 2.75 0.21 -3.84
N LEU A 81 3.11 -1.03 -4.19
CA LEU A 81 4.49 -1.49 -4.05
C LEU A 81 5.45 -0.75 -5.00
N GLU A 82 5.03 -0.51 -6.24
CA GLU A 82 5.79 0.31 -7.20
C GLU A 82 6.02 1.73 -6.69
N THR A 83 5.02 2.33 -6.01
CA THR A 83 5.16 3.65 -5.39
C THR A 83 6.26 3.64 -4.33
N GLY A 84 6.29 2.62 -3.45
CA GLY A 84 7.36 2.46 -2.47
C GLY A 84 8.75 2.43 -3.12
N HIS A 85 8.91 1.63 -4.18
CA HIS A 85 10.16 1.58 -4.95
C HIS A 85 10.52 2.91 -5.61
N ALA A 86 9.54 3.59 -6.23
CA ALA A 86 9.75 4.86 -6.91
C ALA A 86 10.18 5.98 -5.94
N LEU A 87 9.69 5.94 -4.69
CA LEU A 87 10.09 6.84 -3.61
C LEU A 87 11.41 6.43 -2.93
N GLY A 88 12.03 5.31 -3.35
CA GLY A 88 13.27 4.81 -2.79
C GLY A 88 13.14 4.18 -1.40
N VAL A 89 11.91 3.82 -1.01
CA VAL A 89 11.66 3.08 0.23
C VAL A 89 12.22 1.67 0.08
N ARG A 90 12.92 1.20 1.11
CA ARG A 90 13.51 -0.14 1.10
C ARG A 90 12.53 -1.15 1.68
N PRO A 91 12.28 -2.29 1.01
CA PRO A 91 11.53 -3.37 1.61
C PRO A 91 12.17 -3.84 2.92
N CYS A 92 11.33 -4.25 3.86
CA CYS A 92 11.71 -4.88 5.11
C CYS A 92 12.51 -6.16 4.84
N VAL A 93 13.46 -6.45 5.74
CA VAL A 93 14.23 -7.69 5.69
C VAL A 93 13.52 -8.73 6.56
N PHE A 94 12.97 -9.75 5.91
CA PHE A 94 12.29 -10.86 6.59
C PHE A 94 13.29 -11.94 6.99
N LEU A 95 13.22 -12.38 8.25
CA LEU A 95 14.03 -13.49 8.74
C LEU A 95 13.48 -14.84 8.27
N ASP A 96 12.16 -15.01 8.29
CA ASP A 96 11.49 -16.15 7.64
C ASP A 96 11.29 -15.86 6.16
N GLN A 97 11.79 -16.76 5.32
CA GLN A 97 11.72 -16.63 3.87
C GLN A 97 10.31 -16.87 3.31
N THR A 98 9.40 -17.39 4.14
CA THR A 98 7.99 -17.58 3.81
C THR A 98 7.07 -16.99 4.88
N ASP A 99 7.49 -15.86 5.46
CA ASP A 99 6.68 -15.07 6.37
C ASP A 99 5.27 -14.79 5.78
N GLY A 100 4.27 -14.75 6.65
CA GLY A 100 2.87 -14.54 6.26
C GLY A 100 2.67 -13.27 5.43
N SER A 101 3.36 -12.17 5.77
CA SER A 101 3.30 -10.93 4.99
C SER A 101 3.75 -11.12 3.55
N LEU A 102 4.82 -11.89 3.32
CA LEU A 102 5.29 -12.20 1.97
C LEU A 102 4.28 -13.07 1.20
N VAL A 103 3.71 -14.08 1.87
CA VAL A 103 2.74 -15.00 1.26
C VAL A 103 1.46 -14.26 0.87
N TRP A 104 0.87 -13.52 1.80
CA TRP A 104 -0.37 -12.76 1.56
C TRP A 104 -0.18 -11.68 0.50
N THR A 105 0.99 -11.02 0.45
CA THR A 105 1.27 -10.08 -0.62
C THR A 105 1.32 -10.76 -1.98
N VAL A 106 1.92 -11.95 -2.10
CA VAL A 106 1.88 -12.71 -3.37
C VAL A 106 0.45 -13.13 -3.73
N GLU A 107 -0.37 -13.54 -2.77
CA GLU A 107 -1.77 -13.87 -3.02
C GLU A 107 -2.55 -12.67 -3.56
N ASP A 108 -2.42 -11.50 -2.93
CA ASP A 108 -3.08 -10.27 -3.36
C ASP A 108 -2.59 -9.83 -4.76
N LEU A 109 -1.29 -9.94 -5.05
CA LEU A 109 -0.74 -9.69 -6.39
C LEU A 109 -1.33 -10.65 -7.45
N LYS A 110 -1.47 -11.94 -7.13
CA LYS A 110 -2.04 -12.94 -8.05
C LYS A 110 -3.52 -12.73 -8.32
N LYS A 111 -4.30 -12.15 -7.39
CA LYS A 111 -5.71 -11.81 -7.63
C LYS A 111 -5.86 -10.79 -8.76
N THR A 112 -5.00 -9.78 -8.78
CA THR A 112 -5.02 -8.74 -9.83
C THR A 112 -4.31 -9.18 -11.10
N ARG A 113 -3.21 -9.94 -10.97
CA ARG A 113 -2.38 -10.37 -12.10
C ARG A 113 -1.98 -11.85 -11.96
N PRO A 114 -2.83 -12.79 -12.39
CA PRO A 114 -2.59 -14.22 -12.22
C PRO A 114 -1.32 -14.76 -12.90
N ASP A 115 -0.83 -14.08 -13.94
CA ASP A 115 0.35 -14.43 -14.72
C ASP A 115 1.64 -13.71 -14.27
N ILE A 116 1.60 -13.03 -13.10
CA ILE A 116 2.75 -12.31 -12.56
C ILE A 116 3.95 -13.26 -12.36
N SER A 117 5.12 -12.85 -12.85
CA SER A 117 6.31 -13.70 -12.83
C SER A 117 7.01 -13.68 -11.46
N ALA A 118 7.73 -14.76 -11.15
CA ALA A 118 8.57 -14.83 -9.95
C ALA A 118 9.61 -13.71 -9.91
N GLN A 119 10.17 -13.32 -11.06
CA GLN A 119 11.11 -12.20 -11.16
C GLN A 119 10.45 -10.88 -10.76
N ARG A 120 9.20 -10.66 -11.18
CA ARG A 120 8.47 -9.45 -10.84
C ARG A 120 8.11 -9.41 -9.35
N ILE A 121 7.64 -10.53 -8.79
CA ILE A 121 7.39 -10.65 -7.35
C ILE A 121 8.68 -10.38 -6.57
N ALA A 122 9.79 -10.99 -6.95
CA ALA A 122 11.08 -10.79 -6.29
C ALA A 122 11.49 -9.31 -6.26
N GLN A 123 11.31 -8.60 -7.38
CA GLN A 123 11.55 -7.17 -7.48
C GLN A 123 10.65 -6.37 -6.52
N LEU A 124 9.34 -6.64 -6.52
CA LEU A 124 8.37 -5.92 -5.70
C LEU A 124 8.60 -6.13 -4.20
N LEU A 125 8.93 -7.36 -3.78
CA LEU A 125 9.14 -7.72 -2.37
C LEU A 125 10.56 -7.43 -1.88
N GLY A 126 11.51 -7.11 -2.77
CA GLY A 126 12.93 -6.97 -2.40
C GLY A 126 13.60 -8.27 -1.98
N VAL A 127 13.15 -9.41 -2.50
CA VAL A 127 13.68 -10.75 -2.15
C VAL A 127 14.39 -11.39 -3.34
N PRO A 128 15.25 -12.41 -3.13
CA PRO A 128 15.83 -13.18 -4.24
C PRO A 128 14.77 -13.93 -5.07
N VAL A 129 14.99 -14.08 -6.38
CA VAL A 129 14.04 -14.78 -7.29
C VAL A 129 13.72 -16.20 -6.81
N GLY A 130 14.72 -16.96 -6.37
CA GLY A 130 14.49 -18.31 -5.83
C GLY A 130 13.70 -18.35 -4.53
N GLN A 131 13.56 -17.23 -3.81
CA GLN A 131 12.62 -17.10 -2.69
C GLN A 131 11.20 -16.85 -3.20
N ALA A 132 11.02 -15.94 -4.17
CA ALA A 132 9.73 -15.69 -4.80
C ALA A 132 9.14 -16.96 -5.44
N GLU A 133 9.96 -17.79 -6.11
CA GLU A 133 9.53 -19.09 -6.66
C GLU A 133 9.00 -20.05 -5.57
N ARG A 134 9.64 -20.06 -4.39
CA ARG A 134 9.22 -20.89 -3.26
C ARG A 134 7.93 -20.39 -2.63
N ILE A 135 7.72 -19.09 -2.56
CA ILE A 135 6.46 -18.50 -2.10
C ILE A 135 5.34 -18.85 -3.08
N LEU A 136 5.58 -18.67 -4.39
CA LEU A 136 4.63 -19.01 -5.44
C LEU A 136 4.19 -20.49 -5.40
N ALA A 137 5.11 -21.40 -5.09
CA ALA A 137 4.77 -22.82 -4.96
C ALA A 137 3.85 -23.16 -3.77
N LYS A 138 3.66 -22.22 -2.82
CA LYS A 138 2.81 -22.36 -1.63
C LYS A 138 1.45 -21.67 -1.75
N THR A 139 1.27 -20.80 -2.74
CA THR A 139 0.06 -20.00 -3.03
C THR A 139 -0.66 -20.47 -4.28
#